data_AF-A0A699R7I2-F1
#
_entry.id   AF-A0A699R7I2-F1
#
_cell.length_a   1.000
_cell.length_b   1.000
_cell.length_c   1.000
_cell.angle_alpha   90.00
_cell.angle_beta   90.00
_cell.angle_gamma   90.00
#
_symmetry.space_group_name_H-M   'P 1'
#
loop_
_entity.id
_entity.type
_entity.pdbx_description
1 polymer ?
#
loop_
_entity_poly.entity_id
_entity_poly.type
_entity_poly.pdbx_seq_one_letter_code
_entity_poly.pdbx_strand_id
1 'polypeptide(L)'
;SCAGPLLAHGAGKSARGPHGARNRPAAARPGTATGAAASAQPPHFSASAAQIPGFLPAHDARNTEPIALNLECNQALQATTADLRTTVQTEFAPLGPALLTQRLAPTSWSILECLAHLNSYSRYYNAAFAQALAQPSITLVTDPEVTYSWLGRKSVAMMQPTNLQKQTALKRLNPLGSQLGVDVLIEFDQHHACLVALLAQAEQADLNRAAIPVEFFRLLKLR
;
A
#
# COMPACT_ATOMS: atom_id res chain seq x y z
N SER A 1 4.80 -15.69 9.22
CA SER A 1 4.12 -16.41 8.12
C SER A 1 3.38 -15.39 7.28
N CYS A 2 3.66 -15.30 5.98
CA CYS A 2 3.03 -14.34 5.05
C CYS A 2 1.54 -14.64 4.77
N ALA A 3 1.05 -15.81 5.16
CA ALA A 3 -0.37 -16.13 5.15
C ALA A 3 -1.01 -15.72 6.49
N GLY A 4 -1.47 -14.46 6.57
CA GLY A 4 -2.35 -14.02 7.65
C GLY A 4 -3.78 -14.54 7.45
N PRO A 5 -4.57 -14.73 8.54
CA PRO A 5 -5.88 -15.35 8.45
C PRO A 5 -6.90 -14.43 7.74
N LEU A 6 -7.61 -14.98 6.76
CA LEU A 6 -8.82 -14.41 6.19
C LEU A 6 -9.88 -14.27 7.29
N LEU A 7 -10.08 -13.06 7.80
CA LEU A 7 -11.18 -12.77 8.73
C LEU A 7 -12.51 -12.81 7.98
N ALA A 8 -13.25 -13.91 8.17
CA ALA A 8 -14.65 -14.04 7.80
C ALA A 8 -15.51 -13.19 8.76
N HIS A 9 -16.13 -12.13 8.27
CA HIS A 9 -17.18 -11.42 9.00
C HIS A 9 -18.51 -12.18 8.87
N GLY A 10 -18.85 -12.95 9.91
CA GLY A 10 -20.17 -13.52 10.11
C GLY A 10 -21.12 -12.49 10.71
N ALA A 11 -22.21 -12.21 10.00
CA ALA A 11 -23.33 -11.40 10.45
C ALA A 11 -24.13 -12.12 11.56
N GLY A 12 -24.44 -11.42 12.66
CA GLY A 12 -25.16 -11.97 13.81
C GLY A 12 -26.01 -10.95 14.56
N LYS A 13 -27.19 -10.66 13.98
CA LYS A 13 -28.50 -10.28 14.56
C LYS A 13 -28.61 -9.36 15.79
N SER A 14 -29.27 -8.24 15.51
CA SER A 14 -30.14 -7.37 16.31
C SER A 14 -30.99 -8.06 17.41
N ALA A 15 -31.04 -7.43 18.59
CA ALA A 15 -32.14 -7.54 19.55
C ALA A 15 -32.36 -6.17 20.25
N ARG A 16 -33.62 -5.92 20.62
CA ARG A 16 -34.25 -4.60 20.82
C ARG A 16 -34.62 -4.38 22.29
N GLY A 17 -34.25 -3.20 22.85
CA GLY A 17 -34.92 -2.44 23.92
C GLY A 17 -34.77 -2.91 25.39
N PRO A 18 -35.24 -2.12 26.40
CA PRO A 18 -35.83 -0.77 26.34
C PRO A 18 -35.31 0.27 27.39
N HIS A 19 -35.72 1.53 27.16
CA HIS A 19 -35.95 2.68 28.07
C HIS A 19 -35.21 2.86 29.42
N GLY A 20 -34.59 4.04 29.59
CA GLY A 20 -34.18 4.56 30.91
C GLY A 20 -33.71 6.02 30.91
N ALA A 21 -34.62 6.91 31.29
CA ALA A 21 -34.51 8.25 31.90
C ALA A 21 -33.31 9.22 31.67
N ARG A 22 -33.72 10.45 31.33
CA ARG A 22 -33.08 11.77 31.45
C ARG A 22 -32.21 11.96 32.71
N ASN A 23 -31.05 12.63 32.56
CA ASN A 23 -30.80 13.88 33.29
C ASN A 23 -29.64 14.70 32.69
N ARG A 24 -29.85 16.03 32.60
CA ARG A 24 -28.89 17.08 32.22
C ARG A 24 -28.84 18.04 33.41
N PRO A 25 -27.66 18.53 33.80
CA PRO A 25 -27.48 19.99 33.84
C PRO A 25 -26.07 20.35 33.34
N ALA A 26 -25.86 21.35 32.48
CA ALA A 26 -25.95 22.81 32.65
C ALA A 26 -24.55 23.40 32.51
N ALA A 27 -24.49 24.52 31.81
CA ALA A 27 -23.30 25.21 31.33
C ALA A 27 -22.42 25.77 32.47
N ALA A 28 -21.11 25.78 32.23
CA ALA A 28 -20.20 26.76 32.82
C ALA A 28 -19.05 27.09 31.84
N ARG A 29 -19.00 28.35 31.44
CA ARG A 29 -17.86 29.11 30.87
C ARG A 29 -18.16 30.59 31.15
N PRO A 30 -17.19 31.53 31.17
CA PRO A 30 -15.79 31.40 30.76
C PRO A 30 -14.76 31.92 31.78
N GLY A 31 -13.55 31.37 31.76
CA GLY A 31 -12.36 31.94 32.41
C GLY A 31 -11.36 32.34 31.35
N THR A 32 -11.06 33.64 31.29
CA THR A 32 -10.07 34.29 30.42
C THR A 32 -8.65 33.96 30.89
N ALA A 33 -7.85 33.37 30.02
CA ALA A 33 -6.39 33.32 30.16
C ALA A 33 -5.76 33.71 28.82
N THR A 34 -5.33 34.96 28.74
CA THR A 34 -4.41 35.51 27.76
C THR A 34 -3.05 34.83 27.90
N GLY A 35 -2.66 34.06 26.89
CA GLY A 35 -1.32 33.52 26.71
C GLY A 35 -0.94 33.63 25.24
N ALA A 36 0.08 34.44 24.95
CA ALA A 36 0.54 34.77 23.61
C ALA A 36 0.85 33.50 22.78
N ALA A 37 0.09 33.29 21.70
CA ALA A 37 0.40 32.28 20.69
C ALA A 37 1.42 32.88 19.71
N ALA A 38 2.68 32.47 19.87
CA ALA A 38 3.71 32.72 18.89
C ALA A 38 3.30 32.05 17.57
N SER A 39 3.19 32.88 16.53
CA SER A 39 2.86 32.49 15.16
C SER A 39 4.00 31.66 14.55
N ALA A 40 3.98 30.35 14.76
CA ALA A 40 4.81 29.42 14.02
C ALA A 40 4.07 29.03 12.74
N GLN A 41 4.53 29.55 11.60
CA GLN A 41 4.09 29.08 10.28
C GLN A 41 4.38 27.58 10.16
N PRO A 42 3.41 26.74 9.75
CA PRO A 42 3.69 25.34 9.47
C PRO A 42 4.60 25.24 8.24
N PRO A 43 5.56 24.30 8.22
CA PRO A 43 6.41 24.09 7.06
C PRO A 43 5.55 23.72 5.86
N HIS A 44 5.81 24.37 4.74
CA HIS A 44 5.19 24.08 3.46
C HIS A 44 5.58 22.67 3.00
N PHE A 45 4.77 21.66 3.33
CA PHE A 45 4.88 20.33 2.74
C PHE A 45 4.23 20.35 1.35
N SER A 46 5.04 20.69 0.35
CA SER A 46 4.73 20.37 -1.05
C SER A 46 5.02 18.88 -1.24
N ALA A 47 4.01 18.03 -1.06
CA ALA A 47 4.10 16.63 -1.46
C ALA A 47 4.03 16.56 -3.00
N SER A 48 5.13 16.95 -3.65
CA SER A 48 5.36 16.63 -5.05
C SER A 48 5.57 15.12 -5.12
N ALA A 49 4.66 14.41 -5.80
CA ALA A 49 4.76 12.97 -6.08
C ALA A 49 5.98 12.60 -6.97
N ALA A 50 6.97 13.49 -7.12
CA ALA A 50 8.14 13.38 -7.97
C ALA A 50 9.45 13.03 -7.23
N GLN A 51 9.42 12.85 -5.90
CA GLN A 51 10.62 12.48 -5.14
C GLN A 51 10.39 11.22 -4.30
N ILE A 52 10.18 10.09 -4.97
CA ILE A 52 10.71 8.81 -4.46
C ILE A 52 12.06 8.65 -5.16
N PRO A 53 13.21 8.86 -4.47
CA PRO A 53 14.51 8.59 -5.05
C PRO A 53 14.69 7.08 -5.14
N GLY A 54 14.66 6.54 -6.36
CA GLY A 54 14.84 5.11 -6.60
C GLY A 54 14.60 4.67 -8.05
N PHE A 55 14.59 5.59 -9.02
CA PHE A 55 14.41 5.21 -10.42
C PHE A 55 15.78 4.96 -11.08
N LEU A 56 15.91 3.76 -11.62
CA LEU A 56 17.10 3.20 -12.26
C LEU A 56 17.74 4.20 -13.25
N PRO A 57 19.09 4.29 -13.28
CA PRO A 57 19.76 4.92 -14.42
C PRO A 57 19.38 4.18 -15.70
N ALA A 58 19.31 4.89 -16.82
CA ALA A 58 19.12 4.27 -18.14
C ALA A 58 20.25 3.27 -18.38
N HIS A 59 19.98 1.97 -18.22
CA HIS A 59 20.95 0.91 -18.43
C HIS A 59 21.18 0.72 -19.94
N ASP A 60 22.44 0.55 -20.36
CA ASP A 60 22.78 0.23 -21.76
C ASP A 60 22.33 -1.21 -22.06
N ALA A 61 21.09 -1.34 -22.52
CA ALA A 61 20.42 -2.62 -22.78
C ALA A 61 21.02 -3.42 -23.95
N ARG A 62 22.10 -2.94 -24.59
CA ARG A 62 22.60 -3.54 -25.84
C ARG A 62 23.35 -4.86 -25.64
N ASN A 63 23.87 -5.15 -24.43
CA ASN A 63 24.72 -6.34 -24.17
C ASN A 63 24.37 -7.12 -22.88
N THR A 64 23.27 -6.83 -22.19
CA THR A 64 22.92 -7.52 -20.94
C THR A 64 22.01 -8.72 -21.23
N GLU A 65 22.41 -9.92 -20.81
CA GLU A 65 21.60 -11.13 -20.92
C GLU A 65 20.27 -10.97 -20.14
N PRO A 66 19.12 -11.44 -20.66
CA PRO A 66 17.81 -11.13 -20.06
C PRO A 66 17.61 -11.69 -18.63
N ILE A 67 18.32 -12.76 -18.24
CA ILE A 67 18.37 -13.24 -16.82
C ILE A 67 18.87 -12.11 -15.91
N ALA A 68 19.99 -11.48 -16.29
CA ALA A 68 20.65 -10.50 -15.45
C ALA A 68 19.77 -9.26 -15.29
N LEU A 69 19.09 -8.83 -16.36
CA LEU A 69 18.15 -7.72 -16.32
C LEU A 69 16.96 -7.99 -15.37
N ASN A 70 16.37 -9.18 -15.41
CA ASN A 70 15.24 -9.51 -14.53
C ASN A 70 15.66 -9.64 -13.06
N LEU A 71 16.87 -10.16 -12.80
CA LEU A 71 17.43 -10.20 -11.46
C LEU A 71 17.70 -8.79 -10.92
N GLU A 72 18.35 -7.93 -11.70
CA GLU A 72 18.62 -6.54 -11.33
C GLU A 72 17.32 -5.76 -11.09
N CYS A 73 16.31 -5.93 -11.94
CA CYS A 73 15.00 -5.31 -11.73
C CYS A 73 14.33 -5.80 -10.44
N ASN A 74 14.40 -7.10 -10.12
CA ASN A 74 13.85 -7.64 -8.87
C ASN A 74 14.59 -7.06 -7.65
N GLN A 75 15.92 -7.04 -7.68
CA GLN A 75 16.75 -6.46 -6.61
C GLN A 75 16.47 -4.97 -6.41
N ALA A 76 16.33 -4.20 -7.49
CA ALA A 76 15.96 -2.80 -7.43
C ALA A 76 14.56 -2.59 -6.82
N LEU A 77 13.61 -3.48 -7.14
CA LEU A 77 12.28 -3.45 -6.53
C LEU A 77 12.31 -3.78 -5.04
N GLN A 78 13.13 -4.76 -4.62
CA GLN A 78 13.34 -5.07 -3.20
C GLN A 78 13.93 -3.88 -2.44
N ALA A 79 14.96 -3.24 -3.00
CA ALA A 79 15.58 -2.05 -2.44
C ALA A 79 14.57 -0.91 -2.29
N THR A 80 13.82 -0.59 -3.35
CA THR A 80 12.76 0.43 -3.32
C THR A 80 11.72 0.12 -2.24
N THR A 81 11.33 -1.14 -2.10
CA THR A 81 10.35 -1.58 -1.09
C THR A 81 10.90 -1.40 0.34
N ALA A 82 12.19 -1.66 0.54
CA ALA A 82 12.86 -1.44 1.82
C ALA A 82 13.02 0.05 2.15
N ASP A 83 13.29 0.89 1.15
CA ASP A 83 13.40 2.34 1.31
C ASP A 83 12.06 2.95 1.72
N LEU A 84 10.95 2.52 1.10
CA LEU A 84 9.60 2.95 1.50
C LEU A 84 9.29 2.61 2.96
N ARG A 85 9.69 1.43 3.43
CA ARG A 85 9.55 1.06 4.85
C ARG A 85 10.36 2.00 5.73
N THR A 86 11.59 2.30 5.34
CA THR A 86 12.48 3.21 6.06
C THR A 86 11.84 4.59 6.17
N THR A 87 11.36 5.18 5.07
CA THR A 87 10.63 6.45 5.07
C THR A 87 9.45 6.43 6.04
N VAL A 88 8.62 5.39 6.01
CA VAL A 88 7.48 5.30 6.94
C VAL A 88 7.94 5.26 8.41
N GLN A 89 9.01 4.52 8.70
CA GLN A 89 9.54 4.39 10.06
C GLN A 89 10.24 5.66 10.56
N THR A 90 10.97 6.37 9.71
CA THR A 90 11.79 7.52 10.12
C THR A 90 11.06 8.84 9.99
N GLU A 91 10.11 8.97 9.06
CA GLU A 91 9.41 10.22 8.78
C GLU A 91 7.98 10.24 9.30
N PHE A 92 7.26 9.11 9.27
CA PHE A 92 5.83 9.09 9.65
C PHE A 92 5.58 8.56 11.05
N ALA A 93 6.24 7.47 11.45
CA ALA A 93 6.06 6.88 12.78
C ALA A 93 6.34 7.86 13.95
N PRO A 94 7.27 8.82 13.86
CA PRO A 94 7.49 9.81 14.91
C PRO A 94 6.41 10.90 14.99
N LEU A 95 5.53 11.02 13.99
CA LEU A 95 4.51 12.06 13.95
C LEU A 95 3.39 11.80 14.95
N GLY A 96 2.86 12.88 15.54
CA GLY A 96 1.68 12.79 16.40
C GLY A 96 0.41 12.39 15.63
N PRO A 97 -0.59 11.76 16.28
CA PRO A 97 -1.83 11.30 15.63
C PRO A 97 -2.59 12.38 14.86
N ALA A 98 -2.52 13.64 15.32
CA ALA A 98 -3.16 14.77 14.66
C ALA A 98 -2.56 15.04 13.27
N LEU A 99 -1.24 14.95 13.12
CA LEU A 99 -0.56 15.14 11.83
C LEU A 99 -0.81 13.95 10.90
N LEU A 100 -0.77 12.73 11.43
CA LEU A 100 -1.02 11.50 10.68
C LEU A 100 -2.44 11.46 10.05
N THR A 101 -3.42 12.07 10.73
CA THR A 101 -4.82 12.12 10.29
C THR A 101 -5.21 13.42 9.58
N GLN A 102 -4.29 14.39 9.50
CA GLN A 102 -4.55 15.68 8.86
C GLN A 102 -4.74 15.51 7.35
N ARG A 103 -5.77 16.16 6.81
CA ARG A 103 -6.03 16.26 5.38
C ARG A 103 -5.70 17.67 4.89
N LEU A 104 -5.12 17.77 3.70
CA LEU A 104 -4.84 19.06 3.05
C LEU A 104 -6.10 19.68 2.43
N ALA A 105 -7.08 18.85 2.05
CA ALA A 105 -8.38 19.26 1.54
C ALA A 105 -9.47 18.25 1.97
N PRO A 106 -10.76 18.64 1.97
CA PRO A 106 -11.86 17.71 2.30
C PRO A 106 -11.92 16.45 1.43
N THR A 107 -11.37 16.51 0.21
CA THR A 107 -11.35 15.41 -0.76
C THR A 107 -9.98 14.72 -0.88
N SER A 108 -8.97 15.16 -0.14
CA SER A 108 -7.64 14.52 -0.13
C SER A 108 -7.59 13.44 0.94
N TRP A 109 -6.67 12.49 0.79
CA TRP A 109 -6.35 11.54 1.84
C TRP A 109 -5.32 12.12 2.82
N SER A 110 -5.46 11.76 4.09
CA SER A 110 -4.40 11.92 5.10
C SER A 110 -3.29 10.88 4.90
N ILE A 111 -2.19 10.98 5.66
CA ILE A 111 -1.09 10.00 5.64
C ILE A 111 -1.64 8.59 5.95
N LEU A 112 -2.43 8.44 7.02
CA LEU A 112 -2.99 7.13 7.37
C LEU A 112 -3.96 6.61 6.31
N GLU A 113 -4.74 7.49 5.68
CA GLU A 113 -5.64 7.06 4.60
C GLU A 113 -4.84 6.56 3.39
N CYS A 114 -3.79 7.26 2.97
CA CYS A 114 -2.89 6.80 1.91
C CYS A 114 -2.32 5.40 2.23
N LEU A 115 -1.78 5.20 3.43
CA LEU A 115 -1.20 3.91 3.83
C LEU A 115 -2.28 2.81 3.95
N ALA A 116 -3.47 3.12 4.46
CA ALA A 116 -4.57 2.17 4.55
C ALA A 116 -5.05 1.70 3.16
N HIS A 117 -5.03 2.59 2.17
CA HIS A 117 -5.31 2.23 0.79
C HIS A 117 -4.27 1.24 0.24
N LEU A 118 -2.98 1.52 0.45
CA LEU A 118 -1.90 0.63 0.04
C LEU A 118 -1.99 -0.73 0.75
N ASN A 119 -2.24 -0.73 2.06
CA ASN A 119 -2.43 -1.96 2.84
C ASN A 119 -3.57 -2.82 2.28
N SER A 120 -4.65 -2.20 1.81
CA SER A 120 -5.79 -2.92 1.23
C SER A 120 -5.39 -3.72 -0.01
N TYR A 121 -4.54 -3.16 -0.87
CA TYR A 121 -3.96 -3.90 -2.00
C TYR A 121 -3.00 -4.99 -1.54
N SER A 122 -2.13 -4.69 -0.58
CA SER A 122 -1.16 -5.66 -0.07
C SER A 122 -1.84 -6.90 0.52
N ARG A 123 -2.95 -6.74 1.25
CA ARG A 123 -3.74 -7.88 1.76
C ARG A 123 -4.13 -8.87 0.66
N TYR A 124 -4.48 -8.36 -0.52
CA TYR A 124 -4.86 -9.20 -1.66
C TYR A 124 -3.62 -9.76 -2.36
N TYR A 125 -2.70 -8.89 -2.79
CA TYR A 125 -1.60 -9.29 -3.66
C TYR A 125 -0.54 -10.12 -2.96
N ASN A 126 -0.20 -9.83 -1.70
CA ASN A 126 0.76 -10.67 -0.96
C ASN A 126 0.25 -12.11 -0.83
N ALA A 127 -1.05 -12.28 -0.56
CA ALA A 127 -1.66 -13.60 -0.50
C ALA A 127 -1.67 -14.28 -1.89
N ALA A 128 -2.01 -13.55 -2.95
CA ALA A 128 -2.02 -14.08 -4.31
C ALA A 128 -0.62 -14.48 -4.80
N PHE A 129 0.40 -13.68 -4.51
CA PHE A 129 1.80 -13.98 -4.82
C PHE A 129 2.29 -15.20 -4.05
N ALA A 130 2.05 -15.26 -2.73
CA ALA A 130 2.41 -16.41 -1.92
C ALA A 130 1.78 -17.71 -2.44
N GLN A 131 0.49 -17.66 -2.80
CA GLN A 131 -0.20 -18.81 -3.40
C GLN A 131 0.39 -19.20 -4.75
N ALA A 132 0.74 -18.23 -5.60
CA ALA A 132 1.34 -18.52 -6.89
C ALA A 132 2.70 -19.20 -6.76
N LEU A 133 3.59 -18.64 -5.93
CA LEU A 133 4.93 -19.18 -5.70
C LEU A 133 4.91 -20.56 -5.03
N ALA A 134 3.87 -20.89 -4.26
CA ALA A 134 3.71 -22.20 -3.64
C ALA A 134 3.12 -23.28 -4.56
N GLN A 135 2.72 -22.96 -5.80
CA GLN A 135 2.12 -23.96 -6.70
C GLN A 135 3.17 -24.99 -7.15
N PRO A 136 2.85 -26.29 -7.18
CA PRO A 136 3.78 -27.33 -7.66
C PRO A 136 4.24 -27.15 -9.11
N SER A 137 3.47 -26.40 -9.91
CA SER A 137 3.82 -26.07 -11.30
C SER A 137 4.87 -24.96 -11.42
N ILE A 138 5.19 -24.25 -10.33
CA ILE A 138 6.30 -23.30 -10.32
C ILE A 138 7.59 -24.10 -10.22
N THR A 139 8.39 -24.00 -11.27
CA THR A 139 9.70 -24.62 -11.37
C THR A 139 10.79 -23.58 -11.16
N LEU A 140 12.04 -24.05 -11.07
CA LEU A 140 13.18 -23.16 -11.17
C LEU A 140 13.16 -22.41 -12.50
N VAL A 141 13.68 -21.18 -12.49
CA VAL A 141 13.80 -20.35 -13.70
C VAL A 141 14.57 -21.12 -14.79
N THR A 142 13.90 -21.37 -15.90
CA THR A 142 14.49 -22.04 -17.08
C THR A 142 14.57 -21.10 -18.29
N ASP A 143 13.72 -20.07 -18.32
CA ASP A 143 13.72 -19.03 -19.34
C ASP A 143 14.09 -17.69 -18.71
N PRO A 144 15.12 -16.99 -19.24
CA PRO A 144 15.49 -15.67 -18.77
C PRO A 144 14.43 -14.60 -18.90
N GLU A 145 13.52 -14.70 -19.87
CA GLU A 145 12.64 -13.59 -20.23
C GLU A 145 11.26 -13.72 -19.58
N VAL A 146 10.85 -12.72 -18.80
CA VAL A 146 9.48 -12.62 -18.30
C VAL A 146 8.57 -12.13 -19.41
N THR A 147 7.64 -12.97 -19.83
CA THR A 147 6.69 -12.65 -20.89
C THR A 147 5.35 -12.19 -20.33
N TYR A 148 4.84 -11.10 -20.89
CA TYR A 148 3.58 -10.51 -20.48
C TYR A 148 2.46 -10.82 -21.47
N SER A 149 1.31 -11.19 -20.92
CA SER A 149 0.04 -11.22 -21.66
C SER A 149 -0.35 -9.82 -22.15
N TRP A 150 -1.25 -9.72 -23.14
CA TRP A 150 -1.76 -8.42 -23.60
C TRP A 150 -2.35 -7.58 -22.45
N LEU A 151 -3.08 -8.24 -21.54
CA LEU A 151 -3.63 -7.58 -20.35
C LEU A 151 -2.53 -7.19 -19.35
N GLY A 152 -1.51 -8.04 -19.18
CA GLY A 152 -0.32 -7.74 -18.37
C GLY A 152 0.37 -6.47 -18.85
N ARG A 153 0.68 -6.38 -20.15
CA ARG A 153 1.29 -5.18 -20.75
C ARG A 153 0.47 -3.92 -20.52
N LYS A 154 -0.86 -4.01 -20.70
CA LYS A 154 -1.77 -2.89 -20.42
C LYS A 154 -1.76 -2.50 -18.94
N SER A 155 -1.76 -3.48 -18.04
CA SER A 155 -1.69 -3.24 -16.58
C SER A 155 -0.41 -2.51 -16.20
N VAL A 156 0.74 -2.98 -16.70
CA VAL A 156 2.04 -2.33 -16.48
C VAL A 156 2.01 -0.90 -17.00
N ALA A 157 1.56 -0.67 -18.24
CA ALA A 157 1.48 0.67 -18.82
C ALA A 157 0.59 1.62 -18.01
N MET A 158 -0.51 1.11 -17.43
CA MET A 158 -1.39 1.93 -16.58
C MET A 158 -0.74 2.33 -15.26
N MET A 159 0.20 1.54 -14.74
CA MET A 159 0.88 1.76 -13.46
C MET A 159 2.22 2.51 -13.61
N GLN A 160 2.63 2.83 -14.84
CA GLN A 160 3.89 3.55 -15.05
C GLN A 160 3.84 4.96 -14.42
N PRO A 161 4.92 5.41 -13.76
CA PRO A 161 4.98 6.76 -13.17
C PRO A 161 4.78 7.88 -14.21
N THR A 162 5.11 7.61 -15.48
CA THR A 162 4.90 8.52 -16.61
C THR A 162 3.43 8.68 -16.98
N ASN A 163 2.56 7.77 -16.53
CA ASN A 163 1.13 7.88 -16.73
C ASN A 163 0.50 8.81 -15.67
N LEU A 164 0.26 10.05 -16.07
CA LEU A 164 -0.35 11.08 -15.22
C LEU A 164 -1.89 11.03 -15.18
N GLN A 165 -2.51 10.01 -15.80
CA GLN A 165 -3.96 9.87 -15.80
C GLN A 165 -4.47 9.57 -14.39
N LYS A 166 -5.40 10.39 -13.89
CA LYS A 166 -5.99 10.19 -12.58
C LYS A 166 -6.83 8.92 -12.55
N GLN A 167 -6.41 7.95 -11.74
CA GLN A 167 -7.17 6.74 -11.49
C GLN A 167 -8.07 6.94 -10.28
N THR A 168 -9.34 6.57 -10.43
CA THR A 168 -10.28 6.62 -9.31
C THR A 168 -10.17 5.32 -8.53
N ALA A 169 -9.86 5.42 -7.24
CA ALA A 169 -9.87 4.27 -6.35
C ALA A 169 -11.25 3.62 -6.36
N LEU A 170 -11.30 2.28 -6.39
CA LEU A 170 -12.56 1.58 -6.24
C LEU A 170 -13.21 1.95 -4.91
N LYS A 171 -14.54 2.10 -4.89
CA LYS A 171 -15.30 2.50 -3.70
C LYS A 171 -14.96 1.68 -2.46
N ARG A 172 -14.76 0.36 -2.61
CA ARG A 172 -14.42 -0.55 -1.50
C ARG A 172 -13.00 -0.36 -0.94
N LEU A 173 -12.10 0.24 -1.73
CA LEU A 173 -10.71 0.50 -1.37
C LEU A 173 -10.48 1.96 -1.00
N ASN A 174 -11.51 2.81 -1.06
CA ASN A 174 -11.38 4.21 -0.73
C ASN A 174 -11.38 4.37 0.80
N PRO A 175 -10.25 4.79 1.41
CA PRO A 175 -10.12 4.94 2.86
C PRO A 175 -10.81 6.20 3.40
N LEU A 176 -11.31 7.09 2.52
CA LEU A 176 -11.77 8.42 2.90
C LEU A 176 -12.83 8.37 4.01
N GLY A 177 -12.53 9.03 5.12
CA GLY A 177 -13.41 9.12 6.29
C GLY A 177 -13.37 7.93 7.24
N SER A 178 -12.46 6.98 7.02
CA SER A 178 -12.25 5.86 7.94
C SER A 178 -11.63 6.32 9.26
N GLN A 179 -11.99 5.67 10.37
CA GLN A 179 -11.30 5.84 11.64
C GLN A 179 -10.05 4.96 11.62
N LEU A 180 -8.88 5.59 11.55
CA LEU A 180 -7.58 4.92 11.39
C LEU A 180 -6.65 5.28 12.55
N GLY A 181 -5.89 4.31 13.03
CA GLY A 181 -4.89 4.47 14.07
C GLY A 181 -3.47 4.25 13.56
N VAL A 182 -2.53 4.30 14.50
CA VAL A 182 -1.11 4.02 14.24
C VAL A 182 -0.84 2.57 13.82
N ASP A 183 -1.81 1.67 14.04
CA ASP A 183 -1.78 0.28 13.56
C ASP A 183 -1.66 0.17 12.04
N VAL A 184 -2.12 1.18 11.28
CA VAL A 184 -1.95 1.24 9.83
C VAL A 184 -0.47 1.27 9.42
N LEU A 185 0.39 1.95 10.18
CA LEU A 185 1.83 2.00 9.95
C LEU A 185 2.47 0.63 10.18
N ILE A 186 2.03 -0.05 11.25
CA ILE A 186 2.51 -1.40 11.61
C ILE A 186 2.10 -2.40 10.52
N GLU A 187 0.85 -2.35 10.07
CA GLU A 187 0.35 -3.19 8.99
C GLU A 187 1.11 -2.93 7.68
N PHE A 188 1.39 -1.66 7.36
CA PHE A 188 2.17 -1.28 6.18
C PHE A 188 3.57 -1.90 6.19
N ASP A 189 4.27 -1.79 7.31
CA ASP A 189 5.59 -2.38 7.48
C ASP A 189 5.57 -3.90 7.30
N GLN A 190 4.60 -4.57 7.91
CA GLN A 190 4.42 -6.03 7.80
C GLN A 190 4.15 -6.47 6.36
N HIS A 191 3.30 -5.74 5.64
CA HIS A 191 3.00 -6.03 4.24
C HIS A 191 4.21 -5.86 3.34
N HIS A 192 5.00 -4.82 3.53
CA HIS A 192 6.20 -4.57 2.73
C HIS A 192 7.33 -5.54 3.08
N ALA A 193 7.50 -5.89 4.36
CA ALA A 193 8.42 -6.95 4.77
C ALA A 193 8.07 -8.30 4.13
N CYS A 194 6.77 -8.64 4.10
CA CYS A 194 6.31 -9.84 3.41
C CYS A 194 6.55 -9.76 1.90
N LEU A 195 6.30 -8.62 1.26
CA LEU A 195 6.55 -8.44 -0.16
C LEU A 195 8.03 -8.64 -0.50
N VAL A 196 8.96 -8.09 0.27
CA VAL A 196 10.40 -8.33 0.09
C VAL A 196 10.73 -9.83 0.15
N ALA A 197 10.18 -10.55 1.12
CA ALA A 197 10.40 -11.99 1.24
C ALA A 197 9.83 -12.80 0.07
N LEU A 198 8.71 -12.34 -0.52
CA LEU A 198 8.11 -12.94 -1.71
C LEU A 198 8.93 -12.63 -2.97
N LEU A 199 9.45 -11.41 -3.10
CA LEU A 199 10.31 -11.01 -4.21
C LEU A 199 11.62 -11.81 -4.24
N ALA A 200 12.23 -12.04 -3.07
CA ALA A 200 13.42 -12.89 -2.95
C ALA A 200 13.14 -14.35 -3.36
N GLN A 201 11.98 -14.90 -3.00
CA GLN A 201 11.56 -16.23 -3.47
C GLN A 201 11.32 -16.26 -4.99
N ALA A 202 10.79 -15.18 -5.54
CA ALA A 202 10.48 -15.05 -6.96
C ALA A 202 11.75 -15.01 -7.85
N GLU A 203 12.92 -14.66 -7.32
CA GLU A 203 14.19 -14.65 -8.09
C GLU A 203 14.54 -16.00 -8.70
N GLN A 204 14.18 -17.10 -8.02
CA GLN A 204 14.49 -18.46 -8.45
C GLN A 204 13.31 -19.13 -9.16
N ALA A 205 12.16 -18.46 -9.25
CA ALA A 205 10.93 -19.02 -9.77
C ALA A 205 10.74 -18.70 -11.26
N ASP A 206 10.27 -19.67 -12.04
CA ASP A 206 9.80 -19.41 -13.40
C ASP A 206 8.47 -18.63 -13.36
N LEU A 207 8.59 -17.30 -13.40
CA LEU A 207 7.45 -16.37 -13.39
C LEU A 207 6.55 -16.55 -14.61
N ASN A 208 7.02 -17.21 -15.68
CA ASN A 208 6.17 -17.47 -16.83
C ASN A 208 5.07 -18.50 -16.55
N ARG A 209 5.19 -19.25 -15.46
CA ARG A 209 4.20 -20.23 -15.01
C ARG A 209 3.34 -19.72 -13.87
N ALA A 210 3.69 -18.56 -13.29
CA ALA A 210 2.88 -17.89 -12.30
C ALA A 210 1.69 -17.19 -12.97
N ALA A 211 0.52 -17.25 -12.35
CA ALA A 211 -0.67 -16.56 -12.82
C ALA A 211 -1.40 -15.91 -11.66
N ILE A 212 -1.42 -14.57 -11.62
CA ILE A 212 -1.97 -13.81 -10.50
C ILE A 212 -3.34 -13.24 -10.88
N PRO A 213 -4.44 -13.62 -10.20
CA PRO A 213 -5.74 -13.03 -10.48
C PRO A 213 -5.75 -11.54 -10.12
N VAL A 214 -6.39 -10.71 -10.95
CA VAL A 214 -6.50 -9.26 -10.69
C VAL A 214 -7.58 -8.99 -9.64
N GLU A 215 -7.29 -8.17 -8.63
CA GLU A 215 -8.22 -7.87 -7.52
C GLU A 215 -9.59 -7.35 -8.01
N PHE A 216 -9.58 -6.66 -9.16
CA PHE A 216 -10.76 -6.04 -9.74
C PHE A 216 -11.51 -6.94 -10.71
N PHE A 217 -10.86 -7.97 -11.25
CA PHE A 217 -11.41 -8.84 -12.27
C PHE A 217 -10.98 -10.29 -11.99
N ARG A 218 -11.77 -11.00 -11.16
CA ARG A 218 -11.46 -12.37 -10.72
C ARG A 218 -11.35 -13.40 -11.85
N LEU A 219 -11.94 -13.12 -13.01
CA LEU A 219 -11.86 -13.95 -14.21
C LEU A 219 -10.59 -13.67 -15.05
N LEU A 220 -9.82 -12.64 -14.70
CA LEU A 220 -8.61 -12.24 -15.41
C LEU A 220 -7.38 -12.52 -14.54
N LYS A 221 -6.36 -13.14 -15.15
CA LYS A 221 -5.07 -13.39 -14.53
C LYS A 221 -3.98 -12.63 -15.29
N LEU A 222 -3.02 -12.10 -14.54
CA LEU A 222 -1.80 -11.49 -15.07
C LEU A 222 -0.73 -12.58 -15.18
N ARG A 223 -0.14 -12.60 -16.37
CA ARG A 223 1.22 -13.04 -16.67
C ARG A 223 1.93 -11.79 -17.17
#